data_AF-A0A1V5NNP1-F1
#
_entry.id   AF-A0A1V5NNP1-F1
#
_cell.length_a   1.000
_cell.length_b   1.000
_cell.length_c   1.000
_cell.angle_alpha   90.00
_cell.angle_beta   90.00
_cell.angle_gamma   90.00
#
_symmetry.space_group_name_H-M   'P 1'
#
loop_
_entity.id
_entity.type
_entity.pdbx_description
1 polymer ?
#
loop_
_entity_poly.entity_id
_entity_poly.type
_entity_poly.pdbx_seq_one_letter_code
_entity_poly.pdbx_strand_id
1 'polypeptide(L)'
;MKRLDEIYLRNGFEDYFYQRLRNNVKFVLLGCQKAFDNCFCVDMQTNTIDSYDASLEQSGDGYVMDNRCVGWETLLAQHSLKQQEVRPSHVTETGVRVEIPEGLSIDVAKSKMWDEYDGRCINCGRCNFVCPTCTCFTMQDIFYTDNGKVGERRRVAASCMVDGYTDVAGGGSYRKKNGERMRFRVLHKVYDFKERFGYHMCVGCGRCDDICPEYISFTHCINKLGSALKEVKDGAAK
;
A
#
# COMPACT_ATOMS: atom_id res chain seq x y z
N MET A 1 -0.13 -1.40 -9.47
CA MET A 1 0.39 -0.11 -9.97
C MET A 1 -0.62 1.02 -9.97
N LYS A 2 -1.88 0.81 -10.38
CA LYS A 2 -2.95 1.84 -10.39
C LYS A 2 -2.89 2.87 -9.25
N ARG A 3 -2.77 2.43 -7.99
CA ARG A 3 -2.69 3.30 -6.80
C ARG A 3 -1.43 4.17 -6.71
N LEU A 4 -0.29 3.65 -7.18
CA LEU A 4 0.95 4.42 -7.30
C LEU A 4 0.85 5.41 -8.46
N ASP A 5 0.26 5.00 -9.59
CA ASP A 5 0.00 5.87 -10.74
C ASP A 5 -0.87 7.08 -10.33
N GLU A 6 -1.90 6.87 -9.49
CA GLU A 6 -2.70 7.98 -8.96
C GLU A 6 -1.85 9.00 -8.21
N ILE A 7 -0.97 8.53 -7.31
CA ILE A 7 -0.15 9.43 -6.48
C ILE A 7 0.94 10.14 -7.30
N TYR A 8 1.65 9.41 -8.16
CA TYR A 8 2.84 9.94 -8.81
C TYR A 8 2.54 10.60 -10.16
N LEU A 9 1.44 10.26 -10.82
CA LEU A 9 1.13 10.79 -12.16
C LEU A 9 -0.16 11.63 -12.19
N ARG A 10 -1.09 11.44 -11.25
CA ARG A 10 -2.44 12.04 -11.34
C ARG A 10 -2.83 12.88 -10.13
N ASN A 11 -1.88 13.18 -9.25
CA ASN A 11 -2.11 13.92 -8.01
C ASN A 11 -1.38 15.27 -8.01
N GLY A 12 -1.51 16.03 -9.10
CA GLY A 12 -0.78 17.27 -9.33
C GLY A 12 0.16 17.13 -10.52
N PHE A 13 1.45 17.41 -10.31
CA PHE A 13 2.45 17.24 -11.37
C PHE A 13 2.81 15.77 -11.58
N GLU A 14 3.14 15.41 -12.82
CA GLU A 14 3.67 14.09 -13.15
C GLU A 14 5.10 13.94 -12.64
N ASP A 15 5.33 12.93 -11.82
CA ASP A 15 6.65 12.63 -11.31
C ASP A 15 7.51 12.00 -12.41
N TYR A 16 8.43 12.82 -12.94
CA TYR A 16 9.34 12.44 -14.03
C TYR A 16 10.08 11.11 -13.78
N PHE A 17 10.59 10.91 -12.56
CA PHE A 17 11.37 9.70 -12.23
C PHE A 17 10.48 8.46 -12.22
N TYR A 18 9.30 8.56 -11.61
CA TYR A 18 8.32 7.48 -11.61
C TYR A 18 7.83 7.16 -13.01
N GLN A 19 7.49 8.17 -13.83
CA GLN A 19 7.00 7.97 -15.19
C GLN A 19 8.02 7.22 -16.05
N ARG A 20 9.30 7.62 -15.99
CA ARG A 20 10.37 6.95 -16.73
C ARG A 20 10.50 5.48 -16.33
N LEU A 21 10.47 5.17 -15.03
CA LEU A 21 10.47 3.77 -14.56
C LEU A 21 9.22 3.04 -15.05
N ARG A 22 8.04 3.63 -14.87
CA ARG A 22 6.74 3.07 -15.20
C ARG A 22 6.61 2.69 -16.69
N ASN A 23 7.24 3.45 -17.59
CA ASN A 23 7.25 3.21 -19.03
C ASN A 23 8.21 2.08 -19.47
N ASN A 24 9.20 1.74 -18.64
CA ASN A 24 10.23 0.74 -18.97
C ASN A 24 10.07 -0.57 -18.18
N VAL A 25 9.05 -0.68 -17.32
CA VAL A 25 8.80 -1.85 -16.50
C VAL A 25 7.63 -2.66 -17.07
N LYS A 26 7.83 -3.98 -17.10
CA LYS A 26 6.80 -4.98 -17.41
C LYS A 26 6.39 -5.72 -16.14
N PHE A 27 5.11 -5.98 -15.97
CA PHE A 27 4.56 -6.69 -14.81
C PHE A 27 4.16 -8.12 -15.20
N VAL A 28 4.91 -9.08 -14.65
CA VAL A 28 4.58 -10.51 -14.72
C VAL A 28 3.89 -10.89 -13.42
N LEU A 29 2.60 -11.23 -13.51
CA LEU A 29 1.79 -11.61 -12.35
C LEU A 29 2.01 -13.08 -12.00
N LEU A 30 2.21 -13.37 -10.72
CA LEU A 30 2.16 -14.73 -10.21
C LEU A 30 0.74 -15.00 -9.69
N GLY A 31 0.11 -16.03 -10.24
CA GLY A 31 -1.24 -16.44 -9.82
C GLY A 31 -1.28 -16.80 -8.33
N CYS A 32 -2.36 -16.41 -7.66
CA CYS A 32 -2.57 -16.66 -6.24
C CYS A 32 -3.60 -17.78 -6.04
N GLN A 33 -3.13 -19.03 -5.92
CA GLN A 33 -3.98 -20.20 -5.72
C GLN A 33 -4.50 -20.34 -4.28
N LYS A 34 -3.74 -19.81 -3.30
CA LYS A 34 -4.05 -19.92 -1.88
C LYS A 34 -3.81 -18.59 -1.18
N ALA A 35 -4.75 -18.21 -0.32
CA ALA A 35 -4.62 -17.00 0.50
C ALA A 35 -3.50 -17.16 1.53
N PHE A 36 -2.77 -16.07 1.77
CA PHE A 36 -1.89 -15.95 2.93
C PHE A 36 -2.72 -15.71 4.20
N ASP A 37 -2.20 -16.13 5.35
CA ASP A 37 -2.93 -16.15 6.62
C ASP A 37 -3.52 -14.78 6.99
N ASN A 38 -2.76 -13.69 6.78
CA ASN A 38 -3.16 -12.33 7.16
C ASN A 38 -3.67 -11.48 5.99
N CYS A 39 -3.81 -12.03 4.79
CA CYS A 39 -4.33 -11.26 3.65
C CYS A 39 -5.87 -11.14 3.70
N PHE A 40 -6.38 -10.05 3.13
CA PHE A 40 -7.79 -9.67 3.10
C PHE A 40 -8.10 -8.94 1.77
N CYS A 41 -7.40 -9.32 0.69
CA CYS A 41 -7.50 -8.65 -0.62
C CYS A 41 -8.87 -8.79 -1.28
N VAL A 42 -9.63 -9.84 -0.92
CA VAL A 42 -11.00 -10.08 -1.38
C VAL A 42 -11.95 -9.01 -0.83
N ASP A 43 -11.90 -8.70 0.47
CA ASP A 43 -12.70 -7.61 1.07
C ASP A 43 -12.34 -6.23 0.50
N MET A 44 -11.07 -6.06 0.13
CA MET A 44 -10.60 -4.84 -0.54
C MET A 44 -10.91 -4.80 -2.04
N GLN A 45 -11.51 -5.87 -2.62
CA GLN A 45 -11.79 -6.02 -4.05
C GLN A 45 -10.54 -5.81 -4.93
N THR A 46 -9.45 -6.45 -4.52
CA THR A 46 -8.12 -6.34 -5.17
C THR A 46 -7.44 -7.69 -5.42
N ASN A 47 -8.18 -8.78 -5.24
CA ASN A 47 -7.76 -10.14 -5.52
C ASN A 47 -7.64 -10.43 -7.02
N THR A 48 -8.28 -9.64 -7.88
CA THR A 48 -8.20 -9.74 -9.35
C THR A 48 -7.60 -8.49 -9.96
N ILE A 49 -6.99 -8.63 -11.14
CA ILE A 49 -6.45 -7.51 -11.92
C ILE A 49 -6.34 -7.90 -13.39
N ASP A 50 -6.76 -7.01 -14.28
CA ASP A 50 -6.60 -7.19 -15.73
C ASP A 50 -5.43 -6.38 -16.31
N SER A 51 -4.86 -5.45 -15.55
CA SER A 51 -3.76 -4.60 -15.98
C SER A 51 -2.41 -5.21 -15.61
N TYR A 52 -1.94 -6.16 -16.43
CA TYR A 52 -0.62 -6.79 -16.37
C TYR A 52 -0.09 -7.05 -17.79
N ASP A 53 1.22 -7.31 -17.91
CA ASP A 53 1.89 -7.56 -19.19
C ASP A 53 2.01 -9.06 -19.51
N ALA A 54 2.17 -9.88 -18.47
CA ALA A 54 2.07 -11.34 -18.56
C ALA A 54 1.66 -11.93 -17.20
N SER A 55 1.30 -13.20 -17.17
CA SER A 55 1.21 -13.99 -15.94
C SER A 55 2.01 -15.26 -16.03
N LEU A 56 2.40 -15.83 -14.90
CA LEU A 56 3.11 -17.09 -14.82
C LEU A 56 2.57 -17.90 -13.65
N GLU A 57 2.24 -19.16 -13.89
CA GLU A 57 1.75 -20.07 -12.87
C GLU A 57 2.32 -21.47 -13.07
N GLN A 58 2.60 -22.16 -11.98
CA GLN A 58 3.04 -23.55 -12.02
C GLN A 58 1.86 -24.47 -12.35
N SER A 59 2.06 -25.40 -13.27
CA SER A 59 1.07 -26.40 -13.68
C SER A 59 1.76 -27.74 -13.92
N GLY A 60 1.61 -28.67 -12.97
CA GLY A 60 2.34 -29.94 -12.98
C GLY A 60 3.86 -29.71 -12.90
N ASP A 61 4.61 -30.36 -13.79
CA ASP A 61 6.07 -30.24 -13.88
C ASP A 61 6.55 -29.02 -14.71
N GLY A 62 5.62 -28.14 -15.12
CA GLY A 62 5.92 -26.99 -15.97
C GLY A 62 5.21 -25.72 -15.53
N TYR A 63 5.16 -24.75 -16.45
CA TYR A 63 4.53 -23.46 -16.23
C TYR A 63 3.57 -23.11 -17.37
N VAL A 64 2.53 -22.36 -17.02
CA VAL A 64 1.59 -21.75 -17.95
C VAL A 64 1.69 -20.24 -17.85
N MET A 65 1.52 -19.57 -18.99
CA MET A 65 1.67 -18.11 -19.09
C MET A 65 0.53 -17.53 -19.91
N ASP A 66 -0.15 -16.52 -19.37
CA ASP A 66 -0.90 -15.57 -20.21
C ASP A 66 0.09 -14.49 -20.67
N ASN A 67 0.33 -14.38 -21.98
CA ASN A 67 1.25 -13.39 -22.54
C ASN A 67 0.48 -12.28 -23.25
N ARG A 68 0.67 -11.04 -22.81
CA ARG A 68 0.13 -9.83 -23.47
C ARG A 68 1.24 -8.96 -24.08
N CYS A 69 2.49 -9.42 -24.00
CA CYS A 69 3.63 -8.79 -24.65
C CYS A 69 3.78 -9.31 -26.08
N VAL A 70 3.36 -8.51 -27.07
CA VAL A 70 3.51 -8.83 -28.51
C VAL A 70 4.95 -9.19 -28.87
N GLY A 71 5.93 -8.47 -28.31
CA GLY A 71 7.35 -8.73 -28.55
C GLY A 71 7.87 -10.08 -28.04
N TRP A 72 7.09 -10.83 -27.26
CA TRP A 72 7.47 -12.15 -26.75
C TRP A 72 6.84 -13.30 -27.55
N GLU A 73 5.92 -13.01 -28.47
CA GLU A 73 5.16 -14.05 -29.18
C GLU A 73 6.05 -15.02 -29.96
N THR A 74 7.04 -14.53 -30.72
CA THR A 74 7.96 -15.39 -31.48
C THR A 74 8.78 -16.30 -30.57
N LEU A 75 9.30 -15.77 -29.46
CA LEU A 75 10.07 -16.53 -28.49
C LEU A 75 9.20 -17.63 -27.85
N LEU A 76 8.00 -17.28 -27.40
CA LEU A 76 7.08 -18.22 -26.76
C LEU A 76 6.57 -19.29 -27.74
N ALA A 77 6.32 -18.94 -29.00
CA ALA A 77 5.93 -19.92 -30.02
C ALA A 77 7.01 -20.97 -30.29
N GLN A 78 8.30 -20.61 -30.18
CA GLN A 78 9.42 -21.53 -30.40
C GLN A 78 9.71 -22.44 -29.20
N HIS A 79 9.42 -21.98 -27.98
CA HIS A 79 9.85 -22.67 -26.75
C HIS A 79 8.70 -23.22 -25.90
N SER A 80 7.45 -22.91 -26.22
CA SER A 80 6.29 -23.48 -25.53
C SER A 80 5.95 -24.88 -26.03
N LEU A 81 5.47 -25.74 -25.12
CA LEU A 81 5.04 -27.09 -25.47
C LEU A 81 3.70 -27.11 -26.23
N LYS A 82 2.81 -26.17 -25.92
CA LYS A 82 1.48 -26.01 -26.53
C LYS A 82 0.91 -24.64 -26.22
N GLN A 83 -0.08 -24.22 -27.01
CA GLN A 83 -0.92 -23.06 -26.73
C GLN A 83 -2.22 -23.48 -26.03
N GLN A 84 -2.65 -22.69 -25.05
CA GLN A 84 -3.93 -22.87 -24.35
C GLN A 84 -4.39 -21.54 -23.74
N GLU A 85 -5.68 -21.43 -23.41
CA GLU A 85 -6.17 -20.29 -22.63
C GLU A 85 -5.62 -20.38 -21.20
N VAL A 86 -5.03 -19.29 -20.72
CA VAL A 86 -4.50 -19.18 -19.36
C VAL A 86 -5.17 -17.98 -18.69
N ARG A 87 -5.77 -18.23 -17.53
CA ARG A 87 -6.28 -17.17 -16.65
C ARG A 87 -5.51 -17.27 -15.33
N PRO A 88 -4.88 -16.19 -14.85
CA PRO A 88 -4.13 -16.25 -13.61
C PRO A 88 -5.06 -16.65 -12.46
N SER A 89 -4.61 -17.58 -11.61
CA SER A 89 -5.37 -17.92 -10.41
C SER A 89 -5.47 -16.71 -9.48
N HIS A 90 -6.58 -16.66 -8.76
CA HIS A 90 -6.81 -15.72 -7.70
C HIS A 90 -7.66 -16.37 -6.62
N VAL A 91 -7.49 -15.91 -5.40
CA VAL A 91 -8.30 -16.34 -4.28
C VAL A 91 -9.67 -15.68 -4.33
N THR A 92 -10.71 -16.44 -4.00
CA THR A 92 -12.09 -15.95 -3.87
C THR A 92 -12.50 -15.71 -2.42
N GLU A 93 -11.70 -16.20 -1.47
CA GLU A 93 -11.91 -16.05 -0.04
C GLU A 93 -10.59 -15.83 0.69
N THR A 94 -10.67 -15.21 1.87
CA THR A 94 -9.54 -14.97 2.78
C THR A 94 -9.96 -15.31 4.20
N GLY A 95 -9.03 -15.84 4.99
CA GLY A 95 -9.29 -16.20 6.39
C GLY A 95 -9.49 -14.99 7.30
N VAL A 96 -8.82 -13.88 7.00
CA VAL A 96 -9.05 -12.60 7.68
C VAL A 96 -10.11 -11.81 6.93
N ARG A 97 -11.06 -11.26 7.70
CA ARG A 97 -12.15 -10.42 7.20
C ARG A 97 -12.03 -8.99 7.67
N VAL A 98 -12.27 -8.06 6.77
CA VAL A 98 -12.29 -6.63 7.03
C VAL A 98 -13.59 -6.00 6.55
N GLU A 99 -14.21 -5.19 7.41
CA GLU A 99 -15.38 -4.40 7.08
C GLU A 99 -15.07 -2.92 7.28
N ILE A 100 -15.15 -2.15 6.19
CA ILE A 100 -15.04 -0.69 6.25
C ILE A 100 -16.48 -0.16 6.34
N PRO A 101 -16.84 0.57 7.40
CA PRO A 101 -18.23 0.98 7.62
C PRO A 101 -18.72 1.89 6.48
N GLU A 102 -19.95 1.65 6.04
CA GLU A 102 -20.65 2.56 5.14
C GLU A 102 -20.84 3.93 5.82
N GLY A 103 -20.62 5.01 5.07
CA GLY A 103 -20.69 6.37 5.62
C GLY A 103 -19.59 6.72 6.62
N LEU A 104 -18.43 6.04 6.55
CA LEU A 104 -17.21 6.47 7.24
C LEU A 104 -16.97 7.97 6.98
N SER A 105 -16.77 8.75 8.03
CA SER A 105 -16.46 10.18 7.94
C SER A 105 -15.15 10.51 8.65
N ILE A 106 -14.58 11.66 8.31
CA ILE A 106 -13.37 12.16 8.96
C ILE A 106 -13.53 12.37 10.48
N ASP A 107 -14.76 12.44 11.00
CA ASP A 107 -15.02 12.60 12.44
C ASP A 107 -14.43 11.45 13.27
N VAL A 108 -14.28 10.26 12.71
CA VAL A 108 -13.61 9.12 13.37
C VAL A 108 -12.19 9.49 13.84
N ALA A 109 -11.57 10.50 13.25
CA ALA A 109 -10.28 11.05 13.67
C ALA A 109 -10.25 11.58 15.11
N LYS A 110 -11.43 11.87 15.68
CA LYS A 110 -11.64 12.36 17.06
C LYS A 110 -11.85 11.24 18.09
N SER A 111 -12.03 9.99 17.66
CA SER A 111 -12.24 8.84 18.55
C SER A 111 -11.04 8.61 19.46
N LYS A 112 -11.30 8.20 20.72
CA LYS A 112 -10.26 7.80 21.65
C LYS A 112 -9.60 6.47 21.30
N MET A 113 -10.12 5.74 20.31
CA MET A 113 -9.48 4.49 19.84
C MET A 113 -8.01 4.70 19.47
N TRP A 114 -7.65 5.90 18.99
CA TRP A 114 -6.29 6.18 18.54
C TRP A 114 -5.29 6.22 19.70
N ASP A 115 -5.73 6.55 20.90
CA ASP A 115 -4.88 6.63 22.10
C ASP A 115 -4.29 5.26 22.46
N GLU A 116 -4.91 4.14 22.05
CA GLU A 116 -4.38 2.80 22.29
C GLU A 116 -3.01 2.60 21.64
N TYR A 117 -2.73 3.29 20.52
CA TYR A 117 -1.49 3.15 19.79
C TYR A 117 -0.37 4.02 20.34
N ASP A 118 -0.66 4.99 21.22
CA ASP A 118 0.37 5.79 21.90
C ASP A 118 1.30 4.92 22.74
N GLY A 119 0.75 3.89 23.41
CA GLY A 119 1.52 2.95 24.23
C GLY A 119 1.98 1.69 23.50
N ARG A 120 1.24 1.25 22.46
CA ARG A 120 1.55 0.00 21.75
C ARG A 120 2.56 0.14 20.62
N CYS A 121 2.51 1.24 19.88
CA CYS A 121 3.34 1.38 18.68
C CYS A 121 4.72 1.93 19.06
N ILE A 122 5.78 1.28 18.58
CA ILE A 122 7.17 1.72 18.78
C ILE A 122 7.73 2.58 17.62
N ASN A 123 6.86 3.06 16.71
CA ASN A 123 7.24 3.91 15.56
C ASN A 123 8.35 3.36 14.63
N CYS A 124 8.51 2.03 14.55
CA CYS A 124 9.58 1.44 13.74
C CYS A 124 9.37 1.57 12.21
N GLY A 125 8.18 1.97 11.75
CA GLY A 125 7.87 2.21 10.33
C GLY A 125 7.80 0.96 9.44
N ARG A 126 8.11 -0.24 9.94
CA ARG A 126 8.13 -1.51 9.16
C ARG A 126 6.86 -1.73 8.35
N CYS A 127 5.69 -1.49 8.95
CA CYS A 127 4.38 -1.65 8.33
C CYS A 127 4.13 -0.72 7.13
N ASN A 128 4.93 0.35 6.96
CA ASN A 128 4.89 1.23 5.80
C ASN A 128 5.95 0.84 4.77
N PHE A 129 7.15 0.46 5.20
CA PHE A 129 8.22 0.06 4.28
C PHE A 129 7.92 -1.23 3.52
N VAL A 130 7.13 -2.14 4.10
CA VAL A 130 6.64 -3.34 3.37
C VAL A 130 5.37 -3.07 2.56
N CYS A 131 4.75 -1.90 2.69
CA CYS A 131 3.47 -1.63 2.05
C CYS A 131 3.65 -1.24 0.58
N PRO A 132 2.99 -1.94 -0.38
CA PRO A 132 3.21 -1.68 -1.80
C PRO A 132 2.61 -0.36 -2.29
N THR A 133 1.76 0.26 -1.47
CA THR A 133 1.03 1.48 -1.81
C THR A 133 1.50 2.69 -1.03
N CYS A 134 2.54 2.55 -0.21
CA CYS A 134 3.17 3.67 0.45
C CYS A 134 4.12 4.39 -0.53
N THR A 135 3.98 5.71 -0.60
CA THR A 135 4.67 6.58 -1.57
C THR A 135 5.44 7.72 -0.90
N CYS A 136 5.52 7.71 0.43
CA CYS A 136 6.20 8.73 1.19
C CYS A 136 7.72 8.65 0.97
N PHE A 137 8.35 9.80 0.72
CA PHE A 137 9.79 9.95 0.66
C PHE A 137 10.18 11.28 1.29
N THR A 138 11.45 11.40 1.69
CA THR A 138 12.07 12.67 2.08
C THR A 138 13.22 13.00 1.14
N MET A 139 13.65 14.26 1.12
CA MET A 139 14.83 14.69 0.37
C MET A 139 16.03 14.70 1.32
N GLN A 140 17.14 14.10 0.90
CA GLN A 140 18.41 14.19 1.59
C GLN A 140 19.46 14.81 0.67
N ASP A 141 20.20 15.78 1.20
CA ASP A 141 21.37 16.37 0.55
C ASP A 141 22.62 15.65 1.10
N ILE A 142 23.43 15.10 0.20
CA ILE A 142 24.67 14.36 0.49
C ILE A 142 25.83 15.15 -0.05
N PHE A 143 26.81 15.42 0.80
CA PHE A 143 28.04 16.11 0.43
C PHE A 143 29.15 15.07 0.23
N TYR A 144 29.86 15.14 -0.89
CA TYR A 144 30.98 14.23 -1.14
C TYR A 144 32.24 14.72 -0.42
N THR A 145 32.90 13.82 0.33
CA THR A 145 34.09 14.15 1.12
C THR A 145 35.27 14.60 0.25
N ASP A 146 35.40 14.03 -0.94
CA ASP A 146 36.56 14.23 -1.81
C ASP A 146 36.48 15.58 -2.55
N ASN A 147 35.28 16.14 -2.69
CA ASN A 147 35.06 17.46 -3.26
C ASN A 147 33.79 18.11 -2.68
N GLY A 148 33.96 18.95 -1.65
CA GLY A 148 32.86 19.67 -1.00
C GLY A 148 32.12 20.69 -1.87
N LYS A 149 32.54 20.91 -3.13
CA LYS A 149 31.78 21.70 -4.12
C LYS A 149 30.76 20.87 -4.89
N VAL A 150 30.72 19.55 -4.67
CA VAL A 150 29.82 18.62 -5.33
C VAL A 150 28.99 17.90 -4.27
N GLY A 151 27.70 17.76 -4.55
CA GLY A 151 26.78 17.01 -3.72
C GLY A 151 25.65 16.43 -4.54
N GLU A 152 24.89 15.56 -3.90
CA GLU A 152 23.74 14.87 -4.47
C GLU A 152 22.52 15.16 -3.63
N ARG A 153 21.42 15.53 -4.28
CA ARG A 153 20.11 15.59 -3.65
C ARG A 153 19.27 14.41 -4.12
N ARG A 154 18.93 13.50 -3.21
CA ARG A 154 18.20 12.27 -3.54
C ARG A 154 16.93 12.10 -2.73
N ARG A 155 15.98 11.37 -3.31
CA ARG A 155 14.79 10.89 -2.60
C ARG A 155 15.16 9.64 -1.81
N VAL A 156 14.82 9.64 -0.53
CA VAL A 156 14.97 8.47 0.33
C VAL A 156 13.59 8.07 0.81
N ALA A 157 13.27 6.78 0.68
CA ALA A 157 12.02 6.23 1.17
C ALA A 157 11.85 6.59 2.64
N ALA A 158 10.70 7.17 2.96
CA ALA A 158 10.37 7.63 4.30
C ALA A 158 8.92 7.25 4.62
N SER A 159 8.43 7.63 5.79
CA SER A 159 7.14 7.14 6.23
C SER A 159 6.52 8.07 7.26
N CYS A 160 5.21 8.28 7.15
CA CYS A 160 4.42 9.00 8.16
C CYS A 160 4.44 8.35 9.56
N MET A 161 4.95 7.12 9.69
CA MET A 161 5.13 6.42 10.96
C MET A 161 6.53 6.63 11.56
N VAL A 162 7.49 7.13 10.79
CA VAL A 162 8.89 7.29 11.20
C VAL A 162 9.09 8.70 11.77
N ASP A 163 9.88 8.79 12.83
CA ASP A 163 10.16 10.04 13.49
C ASP A 163 10.89 11.03 12.58
N GLY A 164 10.62 12.33 12.77
CA GLY A 164 11.16 13.41 11.94
C GLY A 164 10.52 13.58 10.55
N TYR A 165 9.67 12.65 10.08
CA TYR A 165 9.03 12.77 8.76
C TYR A 165 8.10 14.00 8.64
N THR A 166 7.53 14.42 9.75
CA THR A 166 6.55 15.52 9.82
C THR A 166 7.17 16.83 10.30
N ASP A 167 8.50 16.86 10.43
CA ASP A 167 9.22 18.06 10.82
C ASP A 167 9.28 19.03 9.65
N VAL A 168 9.08 20.31 9.96
CA VAL A 168 9.08 21.40 8.99
C VAL A 168 10.07 22.48 9.39
N ALA A 169 10.49 23.28 8.42
CA ALA A 169 11.34 24.43 8.66
C ALA A 169 10.73 25.33 9.75
N GLY A 170 11.57 25.80 10.68
CA GLY A 170 11.12 26.54 11.87
C GLY A 170 10.86 25.69 13.12
N GLY A 171 11.16 24.39 13.09
CA GLY A 171 11.07 23.51 14.26
C GLY A 171 9.65 23.00 14.56
N GLY A 172 8.70 23.25 13.67
CA GLY A 172 7.36 22.67 13.75
C GLY A 172 7.38 21.16 13.49
N SER A 173 6.51 20.43 14.15
CA SER A 173 6.35 18.99 13.95
C SER A 173 4.91 18.58 14.24
N TYR A 174 4.33 17.75 13.37
CA TYR A 174 2.94 17.30 13.43
C TYR A 174 2.84 15.81 13.73
N ARG A 175 1.72 15.35 14.30
CA ARG A 175 1.50 13.91 14.61
C ARG A 175 2.66 13.37 15.47
N LYS A 176 2.89 14.04 16.61
CA LYS A 176 3.97 13.69 17.54
C LYS A 176 3.68 12.38 18.25
N LYS A 177 2.41 12.11 18.53
CA LYS A 177 1.95 10.89 19.18
C LYS A 177 1.76 9.74 18.19
N ASN A 178 1.92 8.51 18.66
CA ASN A 178 1.91 7.34 17.79
C ASN A 178 0.50 7.01 17.32
N GLY A 179 -0.51 7.28 18.15
CA GLY A 179 -1.93 7.27 17.80
C GLY A 179 -2.26 8.22 16.67
N GLU A 180 -1.70 9.43 16.66
CA GLU A 180 -1.92 10.40 15.58
C GLU A 180 -1.33 9.92 14.25
N ARG A 181 -0.16 9.23 14.30
CA ARG A 181 0.48 8.62 13.14
C ARG A 181 -0.30 7.42 12.63
N MET A 182 -0.74 6.53 13.54
CA MET A 182 -1.57 5.37 13.19
C MET A 182 -2.90 5.81 12.58
N ARG A 183 -3.58 6.79 13.18
CA ARG A 183 -4.77 7.43 12.62
C ARG A 183 -4.55 7.89 11.20
N PHE A 184 -3.50 8.69 10.97
CA PHE A 184 -3.18 9.20 9.64
C PHE A 184 -2.93 8.06 8.64
N ARG A 185 -2.18 7.02 9.04
CA ARG A 185 -1.92 5.85 8.20
C ARG A 185 -3.20 5.11 7.81
N VAL A 186 -4.07 4.86 8.78
CA VAL A 186 -5.31 4.10 8.58
C VAL A 186 -6.25 4.89 7.68
N LEU A 187 -6.58 6.13 8.07
CA LEU A 187 -7.51 6.98 7.32
C LEU A 187 -7.00 7.31 5.93
N HIS A 188 -5.70 7.54 5.75
CA HIS A 188 -5.14 7.73 4.41
C HIS A 188 -5.39 6.52 3.50
N LYS A 189 -5.34 5.30 4.05
CA LYS A 189 -5.48 4.07 3.26
C LYS A 189 -6.92 3.69 2.94
N VAL A 190 -7.86 3.95 3.84
CA VAL A 190 -9.26 3.49 3.70
C VAL A 190 -10.27 4.62 3.54
N TYR A 191 -9.91 5.87 3.83
CA TYR A 191 -10.80 7.04 3.73
C TYR A 191 -10.25 8.07 2.74
N ASP A 192 -9.19 8.82 3.08
CA ASP A 192 -8.77 10.02 2.32
C ASP A 192 -8.45 9.72 0.85
N PHE A 193 -7.77 8.60 0.58
CA PHE A 193 -7.46 8.21 -0.79
C PHE A 193 -8.71 7.79 -1.57
N LYS A 194 -9.70 7.16 -0.92
CA LYS A 194 -10.97 6.80 -1.56
C LYS A 194 -11.78 8.06 -1.86
N GLU A 195 -11.84 9.01 -0.95
CA GLU A 195 -12.50 10.30 -1.20
C GLU A 195 -11.90 11.02 -2.41
N ARG A 196 -10.59 10.88 -2.63
CA ARG A 196 -9.90 11.51 -3.76
C ARG A 196 -10.04 10.75 -5.08
N PHE A 197 -9.95 9.42 -5.07
CA PHE A 197 -9.80 8.60 -6.29
C PHE A 197 -10.92 7.56 -6.51
N GLY A 198 -11.89 7.47 -5.61
CA GLY A 198 -13.06 6.59 -5.71
C GLY A 198 -12.87 5.15 -5.24
N TYR A 199 -11.66 4.75 -4.82
CA TYR A 199 -11.38 3.41 -4.29
C TYR A 199 -10.30 3.44 -3.21
N HIS A 200 -10.21 2.42 -2.36
CA HIS A 200 -9.25 2.38 -1.25
C HIS A 200 -7.79 2.23 -1.71
N MET A 201 -6.86 2.84 -0.99
CA MET A 201 -5.41 2.70 -1.23
C MET A 201 -4.86 1.37 -0.74
N CYS A 202 -5.45 0.79 0.31
CA CYS A 202 -5.08 -0.54 0.76
C CYS A 202 -5.45 -1.59 -0.30
N VAL A 203 -4.59 -2.60 -0.47
CA VAL A 203 -4.81 -3.75 -1.38
C VAL A 203 -4.99 -5.07 -0.62
N GLY A 204 -5.14 -5.01 0.70
CA GLY A 204 -5.38 -6.19 1.53
C GLY A 204 -4.27 -7.25 1.51
N CYS A 205 -3.01 -6.88 1.26
CA CYS A 205 -1.92 -7.86 1.16
C CYS A 205 -1.46 -8.46 2.50
N GLY A 206 -1.95 -8.00 3.65
CA GLY A 206 -1.60 -8.54 4.98
C GLY A 206 -0.19 -8.23 5.51
N ARG A 207 0.79 -7.98 4.65
CA ARG A 207 2.22 -7.80 5.02
C ARG A 207 2.52 -6.84 6.17
N CYS A 208 1.68 -5.83 6.39
CA CYS A 208 1.88 -4.90 7.51
C CYS A 208 1.66 -5.54 8.89
N ASP A 209 0.78 -6.54 8.96
CA ASP A 209 0.48 -7.28 10.18
C ASP A 209 1.60 -8.31 10.42
N ASP A 210 2.04 -8.99 9.37
CA ASP A 210 3.13 -10.00 9.42
C ASP A 210 4.45 -9.43 9.97
N ILE A 211 4.76 -8.17 9.69
CA ILE A 211 6.07 -7.58 10.02
C ILE A 211 6.06 -6.78 11.32
N CYS A 212 4.90 -6.61 11.96
CA CYS A 212 4.80 -5.76 13.15
C CYS A 212 5.38 -6.48 14.39
N PRO A 213 6.45 -5.96 15.02
CA PRO A 213 7.03 -6.60 16.20
C PRO A 213 6.14 -6.50 17.45
N GLU A 214 5.19 -5.57 17.46
CA GLU A 214 4.26 -5.32 18.58
C GLU A 214 2.88 -5.96 18.36
N TYR A 215 2.76 -6.84 17.36
CA TYR A 215 1.51 -7.53 17.01
C TYR A 215 0.31 -6.57 16.84
N ILE A 216 0.58 -5.38 16.29
CA ILE A 216 -0.47 -4.43 15.93
C ILE A 216 -1.06 -4.85 14.59
N SER A 217 -2.32 -5.29 14.64
CA SER A 217 -3.07 -5.67 13.46
C SER A 217 -3.75 -4.46 12.81
N PHE A 218 -3.45 -4.23 11.54
CA PHE A 218 -4.09 -3.20 10.73
C PHE A 218 -5.54 -3.57 10.40
N THR A 219 -5.84 -4.86 10.17
CA THR A 219 -7.20 -5.33 9.90
C THR A 219 -8.10 -5.10 11.11
N HIS A 220 -7.61 -5.39 12.31
CA HIS A 220 -8.30 -5.10 13.55
C HIS A 220 -8.56 -3.60 13.74
N CYS A 221 -7.59 -2.75 13.38
CA CYS A 221 -7.77 -1.30 13.41
C CYS A 221 -8.87 -0.82 12.45
N ILE A 222 -8.93 -1.36 11.23
CA ILE A 222 -10.01 -1.05 10.27
C ILE A 222 -11.38 -1.49 10.83
N ASN A 223 -11.48 -2.70 11.36
CA ASN A 223 -12.74 -3.23 11.90
C ASN A 223 -13.26 -2.43 13.11
N LYS A 224 -12.37 -1.74 13.84
CA LYS A 224 -12.77 -0.82 14.93
C LYS A 224 -13.41 0.48 14.43
N LEU A 225 -13.22 0.87 13.17
CA LEU A 225 -13.70 2.16 12.66
C LEU A 225 -15.21 2.34 12.79
N GLY A 226 -15.99 1.27 12.62
CA GLY A 226 -17.46 1.33 12.78
C GLY A 226 -17.87 1.71 14.21
N SER A 227 -17.28 1.06 15.21
CA SER A 227 -17.53 1.36 16.62
C SER A 227 -16.99 2.74 17.02
N ALA A 228 -15.82 3.11 16.52
CA ALA A 228 -15.22 4.42 16.76
C ALA A 228 -16.04 5.57 16.16
N LEU A 229 -16.66 5.36 15.01
CA LEU A 229 -17.55 6.36 14.42
C LEU A 229 -18.83 6.53 15.27
N LYS A 230 -19.37 5.45 15.84
CA LYS A 230 -20.50 5.50 16.78
C LYS A 230 -20.12 6.26 18.05
N GLU A 231 -18.96 5.94 18.65
CA GLU A 231 -18.42 6.66 19.82
C GLU A 231 -18.41 8.18 19.61
N VAL A 232 -17.91 8.64 18.46
CA VAL A 232 -17.83 10.07 18.17
C VAL A 232 -19.21 10.70 17.95
N LYS A 233 -20.13 10.00 17.28
CA LYS A 233 -21.50 10.49 17.05
C LYS A 233 -22.29 10.59 18.35
N ASP A 234 -22.20 9.58 19.21
CA ASP A 234 -22.89 9.54 20.50
C ASP A 234 -22.31 10.57 21.48
N GLY A 235 -20.98 10.80 21.42
CA GLY A 235 -20.30 11.83 22.18
C GLY A 235 -20.62 13.25 21.72
N ALA A 236 -20.93 13.45 20.43
CA ALA A 236 -21.34 14.75 19.87
C ALA A 236 -22.83 15.07 20.11
N ALA A 237 -23.64 14.07 20.45
CA ALA A 237 -25.06 14.23 20.78
C ALA A 237 -25.34 14.57 22.25
N LYS A 238 -24.29 14.64 23.08
CA LYS A 238 -24.33 15.07 24.48
C LYS A 238 -23.76 16.48 24.63
#